data_AF-A0A015IJP0-F1
#
_entry.id   AF-A0A015IJP0-F1
#
_cell.length_a   1.000
_cell.length_b   1.000
_cell.length_c   1.000
_cell.angle_alpha   90.00
_cell.angle_beta   90.00
_cell.angle_gamma   90.00
#
_symmetry.space_group_name_H-M   'P 1'
#
loop_
_entity.id
_entity.type
_entity.pdbx_description
1 polymer ?
#
loop_
_entity_poly.entity_id
_entity_poly.type
_entity_poly.pdbx_seq_one_letter_code
_entity_poly.pdbx_strand_id
1 'polypeptide(L)'
;MVQKNYGPCSVHNCNNQINRFRQFTQLACEKAQKKGTYELYAYLRIGQQLCHTHYMSIVECDRNQKPKTLLPMEIDNESIIIDEPIEPKNYTFAEQITMLTKVLYEKRGNIELDPILFQQMIERANPHLKGLFDSLVKALIPNNRSEYNKIEARKMIVSLCYIMAGMRNKFVNDFKLEIGLYLSASGATRIAIDTMNSIGFSACYLTVNNFKRKLANEHPLKIRKFLSEENDHLYIYNLDDYHDIHEKRRPNTVTLSTVKHMATCICKQVSACASIPIVFNNTSVHNPKNIDASNICFRLINEYHGIFDIAYNNRKKQWLTHGRLDNDTFDQIELLTVHCYDDAIAERKEERSMKGVRLIGLQESNLHSMNDYIRALKMILDIDKDTEHLRNKVAPLVADWPGQLFIRKAITNLHKADSQYSIPAEINSFIPILGPLHVSLNSREHVLIIYYTFFQKLFHTVFGKKKVLAKKPKPWRINLLLDLTYNGWCKIRDTILIKFGPTCKDIEYRMAIDLLDNVIPATLDIYAILFRSGSFNEYMETIFRIWTFAL
;
A
#
# COMPACT_ATOMS: atom_id res chain seq x y z
N MET A 1 17.63 -30.70 -27.00
CA MET A 1 18.36 -31.10 -25.76
C MET A 1 19.80 -30.63 -25.90
N VAL A 2 20.29 -29.77 -25.00
CA VAL A 2 21.70 -29.31 -25.00
C VAL A 2 22.55 -30.39 -24.32
N GLN A 3 23.60 -30.86 -25.01
CA GLN A 3 24.50 -31.90 -24.50
C GLN A 3 25.19 -31.42 -23.21
N LYS A 4 25.06 -32.18 -22.11
CA LYS A 4 25.74 -31.85 -20.85
C LYS A 4 27.24 -32.07 -21.01
N ASN A 5 28.05 -31.11 -20.54
CA ASN A 5 29.51 -31.20 -20.54
C ASN A 5 29.98 -31.95 -19.28
N TYR A 6 30.77 -33.01 -19.46
CA TYR A 6 31.20 -33.92 -18.37
C TYR A 6 32.68 -33.75 -17.96
N GLY A 7 33.42 -32.81 -18.56
CA GLY A 7 34.84 -32.61 -18.29
C GLY A 7 35.74 -33.60 -19.07
N PRO A 8 37.06 -33.59 -18.82
CA PRO A 8 37.80 -32.81 -17.83
C PRO A 8 38.11 -31.37 -18.27
N CYS A 9 38.54 -30.53 -17.33
CA CYS A 9 38.98 -29.16 -17.61
C CYS A 9 40.30 -29.17 -18.40
N SER A 10 40.37 -28.43 -19.50
CA SER A 10 41.53 -28.40 -20.41
C SER A 10 42.69 -27.52 -19.94
N VAL A 11 42.59 -26.89 -18.77
CA VAL A 11 43.70 -26.15 -18.14
C VAL A 11 44.65 -27.14 -17.47
N HIS A 12 45.95 -27.03 -17.75
CA HIS A 12 46.98 -27.90 -17.17
C HIS A 12 46.97 -27.85 -15.64
N ASN A 13 47.20 -29.00 -14.99
CA ASN A 13 47.22 -29.17 -13.51
C ASN A 13 45.91 -28.79 -12.78
N CYS A 14 44.76 -28.85 -13.47
CA CYS A 14 43.46 -28.60 -12.85
C CYS A 14 42.99 -29.78 -11.98
N ASN A 15 43.19 -29.70 -10.67
CA ASN A 15 42.71 -30.69 -9.69
C ASN A 15 41.29 -30.38 -9.11
N ASN A 16 40.55 -29.46 -9.73
CA ASN A 16 39.25 -29.02 -9.23
C ASN A 16 38.16 -30.10 -9.43
N GLN A 17 37.66 -30.69 -8.35
CA GLN A 17 36.50 -31.61 -8.35
C GLN A 17 35.17 -30.83 -8.48
N ILE A 18 34.88 -30.28 -9.67
CA ILE A 18 33.66 -29.49 -9.90
C ILE A 18 32.80 -30.13 -11.00
N ASN A 19 31.50 -30.30 -10.74
CA ASN A 19 30.53 -30.95 -11.64
C ASN A 19 29.96 -30.02 -12.75
N ARG A 20 30.54 -28.85 -12.99
CA ARG A 20 30.03 -27.85 -13.96
C ARG A 20 31.13 -27.41 -14.92
N PHE A 21 30.99 -27.84 -16.17
CA PHE A 21 31.90 -27.52 -17.27
C PHE A 21 31.22 -26.63 -18.31
N ARG A 22 32.00 -25.70 -18.87
CA ARG A 22 31.60 -24.81 -19.96
C ARG A 22 32.51 -25.03 -21.15
N GLN A 23 31.94 -25.03 -22.35
CA GLN A 23 32.73 -25.10 -23.56
C GLN A 23 33.42 -23.76 -23.81
N PHE A 24 34.69 -23.80 -24.21
CA PHE A 24 35.46 -22.66 -24.65
C PHE A 24 35.07 -22.36 -26.10
N THR A 25 34.07 -21.49 -26.27
CA THR A 25 33.54 -21.10 -27.58
C THR A 25 34.40 -20.00 -28.22
N GLN A 26 34.18 -19.73 -29.51
CA GLN A 26 34.84 -18.62 -30.21
C GLN A 26 34.64 -17.28 -29.48
N LEU A 27 33.41 -16.99 -29.03
CA LEU A 27 33.09 -15.81 -28.25
C LEU A 27 33.87 -15.74 -26.91
N ALA A 28 34.12 -16.89 -26.28
CA ALA A 28 34.90 -16.95 -25.05
C ALA A 28 36.39 -16.64 -25.30
N CYS A 29 36.93 -17.09 -26.44
CA CYS A 29 38.29 -16.77 -26.87
C CYS A 29 38.46 -15.28 -27.16
N GLU A 30 37.55 -14.69 -27.95
CA GLU A 30 37.54 -13.25 -28.23
C GLU A 30 37.48 -12.39 -26.96
N LYS A 31 36.64 -12.80 -25.99
CA LYS A 31 36.56 -12.14 -24.68
C LYS A 31 37.86 -12.23 -23.89
N ALA A 32 38.49 -13.41 -23.84
CA ALA A 32 39.75 -13.59 -23.13
C ALA A 32 40.90 -12.79 -23.78
N GLN A 33 40.95 -12.71 -25.11
CA GLN A 33 41.91 -11.89 -25.85
C GLN A 33 41.71 -10.39 -25.56
N LYS A 34 40.46 -9.91 -25.61
CA LYS A 34 40.13 -8.50 -25.32
C LYS A 34 40.49 -8.08 -23.89
N LYS A 35 40.53 -9.04 -22.96
CA LYS A 35 40.88 -8.83 -21.55
C LYS A 35 42.34 -9.15 -21.22
N GLY A 36 43.16 -9.54 -22.20
CA GLY A 36 44.58 -9.87 -22.01
C GLY A 36 44.85 -11.16 -21.24
N THR A 37 43.84 -11.94 -20.87
CA THR A 37 44.00 -13.18 -20.09
C THR A 37 44.37 -14.37 -20.97
N TYR A 38 44.13 -14.30 -22.28
CA TYR A 38 44.38 -15.42 -23.21
C TYR A 38 45.87 -15.75 -23.37
N GLU A 39 46.77 -14.77 -23.25
CA GLU A 39 48.22 -14.96 -23.44
C GLU A 39 48.78 -16.04 -22.50
N LEU A 40 48.30 -16.10 -21.25
CA LEU A 40 48.69 -17.08 -20.25
C LEU A 40 48.12 -18.49 -20.52
N TYR A 41 47.15 -18.61 -21.43
CA TYR A 41 46.44 -19.85 -21.74
C TYR A 41 46.34 -20.10 -23.26
N ALA A 42 47.34 -19.65 -24.03
CA ALA A 42 47.34 -19.70 -25.50
C ALA A 42 47.24 -21.13 -26.09
N TYR A 43 47.42 -22.17 -25.27
CA TYR A 43 47.24 -23.57 -25.65
C TYR A 43 45.76 -24.02 -25.70
N LEU A 44 44.82 -23.24 -25.16
CA LEU A 44 43.39 -23.56 -25.18
C LEU A 44 42.79 -23.40 -26.59
N ARG A 45 42.15 -24.47 -27.07
CA ARG A 45 41.49 -24.52 -28.39
C ARG A 45 39.98 -24.38 -28.29
N ILE A 46 39.37 -23.75 -29.29
CA ILE A 46 37.90 -23.64 -29.40
C ILE A 46 37.29 -25.04 -29.42
N GLY A 47 36.24 -25.25 -28.63
CA GLY A 47 35.55 -26.52 -28.48
C GLY A 47 35.94 -27.33 -27.24
N GLN A 48 37.06 -26.99 -26.59
CA GLN A 48 37.50 -27.61 -25.33
C GLN A 48 36.63 -27.23 -24.13
N GLN A 49 36.72 -27.98 -23.02
CA GLN A 49 35.90 -27.75 -21.83
C GLN A 49 36.72 -27.16 -20.69
N LEU A 50 36.18 -26.15 -20.03
CA LEU A 50 36.76 -25.51 -18.85
C LEU A 50 35.83 -25.75 -17.65
N CYS A 51 36.39 -26.05 -16.48
CA CYS A 51 35.60 -26.01 -15.26
C CYS A 51 35.15 -24.58 -14.98
N HIS A 52 34.08 -24.43 -14.21
CA HIS A 52 33.46 -23.13 -13.99
C HIS A 52 34.43 -22.08 -13.43
N THR A 53 35.34 -22.47 -12.53
CA THR A 53 36.34 -21.57 -11.92
C THR A 53 37.32 -21.03 -12.95
N HIS A 54 37.92 -21.89 -13.77
CA HIS A 54 38.82 -21.47 -14.85
C HIS A 54 38.11 -20.67 -15.94
N TYR A 55 36.87 -21.03 -16.26
CA TYR A 55 36.09 -20.23 -17.21
C TYR A 55 35.87 -18.80 -16.68
N MET A 56 35.58 -18.65 -15.38
CA MET A 56 35.41 -17.32 -14.78
C MET A 56 36.73 -16.55 -14.72
N SER A 57 37.86 -17.18 -14.38
CA SER A 57 39.16 -16.49 -14.33
C SER A 57 39.66 -16.07 -15.71
N ILE A 58 39.41 -16.87 -16.75
CA ILE A 58 39.91 -16.61 -18.11
C ILE A 58 38.97 -15.68 -18.89
N VAL A 59 37.65 -15.92 -18.84
CA VAL A 59 36.68 -15.22 -19.72
C VAL A 59 35.98 -14.07 -19.01
N GLU A 60 35.75 -14.18 -17.69
CA GLU A 60 34.95 -13.26 -16.89
C GLU A 60 35.73 -12.75 -15.66
N CYS A 61 37.03 -12.44 -15.82
CA CYS A 61 37.96 -12.07 -14.74
C CYS A 61 37.47 -10.88 -13.87
N ASP A 62 36.69 -9.97 -14.46
CA ASP A 62 36.20 -8.75 -13.80
C ASP A 62 35.12 -9.03 -12.74
N ARG A 63 34.54 -10.24 -12.71
CA ARG A 63 33.46 -10.57 -11.76
C ARG A 63 33.94 -10.86 -10.34
N ASN A 64 35.24 -11.09 -10.12
CA ASN A 64 35.79 -11.45 -8.81
C ASN A 64 36.77 -10.42 -8.21
N GLN A 65 36.93 -9.24 -8.81
CA GLN A 65 37.69 -8.16 -8.16
C GLN A 65 36.80 -7.47 -7.11
N LYS A 66 36.92 -7.90 -5.84
CA LYS A 66 36.55 -7.05 -4.71
C LYS A 66 37.46 -5.80 -4.74
N PRO A 67 36.93 -4.58 -4.54
CA PRO A 67 37.80 -3.43 -4.27
C PRO A 67 38.57 -3.73 -2.98
N LYS A 68 39.91 -3.74 -3.04
CA LYS A 68 40.73 -3.74 -1.82
C LYS A 68 40.55 -2.38 -1.14
N THR A 69 39.82 -2.37 -0.04
CA THR A 69 39.80 -1.27 0.92
C THR A 69 41.21 -1.14 1.50
N LEU A 70 41.91 -0.04 1.19
CA LEU A 70 43.11 0.34 1.94
C LEU A 70 42.63 0.91 3.28
N LEU A 71 42.92 0.20 4.36
CA LEU A 71 42.87 0.75 5.71
C LEU A 71 44.05 1.72 5.89
N PRO A 72 43.89 2.88 6.54
CA PRO A 72 44.99 3.78 6.81
C PRO A 72 45.93 3.15 7.84
N MET A 73 47.23 3.07 7.51
CA MET A 73 48.29 2.86 8.50
C MET A 73 48.64 4.21 9.12
N GLU A 74 48.64 4.25 10.45
CA GLU A 74 49.26 5.31 11.25
C GLU A 74 50.78 5.25 11.01
N ILE A 75 51.35 6.38 10.56
CA ILE A 75 52.79 6.60 10.56
C ILE A 75 53.01 8.00 11.12
N ASP A 76 53.53 8.04 12.35
CA ASP A 76 54.24 9.17 12.92
C ASP A 76 55.33 9.63 11.94
N ASN A 77 55.47 10.93 11.71
CA ASN A 77 56.74 11.44 11.22
C ASN A 77 57.06 12.82 11.79
N GLU A 78 58.18 12.85 12.49
CA GLU A 78 59.02 13.99 12.75
C GLU A 78 59.34 14.77 11.46
N SER A 79 59.61 16.05 11.66
CA SER A 79 59.88 17.08 10.67
C SER A 79 61.07 16.76 9.76
N ILE A 80 60.82 16.77 8.44
CA ILE A 80 61.85 17.03 7.43
C ILE A 80 61.28 18.06 6.45
N ILE A 81 61.93 19.22 6.38
CA ILE A 81 61.63 20.31 5.44
C ILE A 81 62.11 19.89 4.05
N ILE A 82 61.17 19.76 3.10
CA ILE A 82 61.43 19.68 1.67
C ILE A 82 60.39 20.55 0.97
N ASP A 83 60.84 21.49 0.15
CA ASP A 83 60.00 22.42 -0.61
C ASP A 83 58.95 21.66 -1.46
N GLU A 84 57.66 21.93 -1.21
CA GLU A 84 56.53 21.34 -1.94
C GLU A 84 56.41 21.91 -3.37
N PRO A 85 56.24 21.08 -4.41
CA PRO A 85 55.60 21.50 -5.63
C PRO A 85 54.08 21.57 -5.41
N ILE A 86 53.48 22.71 -5.74
CA ILE A 86 52.03 22.97 -5.64
C ILE A 86 51.25 21.90 -6.42
N GLU A 87 50.55 21.00 -5.72
CA GLU A 87 49.54 20.14 -6.33
C GLU A 87 48.36 20.98 -6.87
N PRO A 88 47.83 20.70 -8.07
CA PRO A 88 46.65 21.39 -8.57
C PRO A 88 45.45 21.04 -7.68
N LYS A 89 44.87 22.05 -7.04
CA LYS A 89 43.65 21.92 -6.22
C LYS A 89 42.55 21.24 -7.04
N ASN A 90 42.21 20.00 -6.71
CA ASN A 90 41.08 19.29 -7.32
C ASN A 90 39.77 19.87 -6.78
N TYR A 91 39.08 20.66 -7.61
CA TYR A 91 37.78 21.22 -7.27
C TYR A 91 36.69 20.14 -7.28
N THR A 92 35.84 20.17 -6.27
CA THR A 92 34.65 19.34 -6.23
C THR A 92 33.64 19.81 -7.30
N PHE A 93 32.78 18.89 -7.75
CA PHE A 93 31.72 19.23 -8.70
C PHE A 93 30.83 20.39 -8.21
N ALA A 94 30.52 20.45 -6.91
CA ALA A 94 29.72 21.53 -6.32
C ALA A 94 30.41 22.91 -6.43
N GLU A 95 31.74 22.97 -6.28
CA GLU A 95 32.54 24.18 -6.47
C GLU A 95 32.60 24.60 -7.94
N GLN A 96 32.76 23.64 -8.85
CA GLN A 96 32.72 23.89 -10.29
C GLN A 96 31.37 24.46 -10.73
N ILE A 97 30.25 23.93 -10.22
CA ILE A 97 28.93 24.53 -10.47
C ILE A 97 28.84 25.95 -9.87
N THR A 98 29.61 26.29 -8.82
CA THR A 98 29.58 27.64 -8.20
C THR A 98 30.26 28.64 -9.10
N MET A 99 31.40 28.24 -9.63
CA MET A 99 32.14 28.99 -10.64
C MET A 99 31.30 29.17 -11.91
N LEU A 100 30.67 28.10 -12.40
CA LEU A 100 29.74 28.16 -13.53
C LEU A 100 28.59 29.15 -13.29
N THR A 101 27.99 29.10 -12.10
CA THR A 101 26.89 30.01 -11.74
C THR A 101 27.33 31.47 -11.82
N LYS A 102 28.52 31.81 -11.30
CA LYS A 102 29.08 33.17 -11.37
C LYS A 102 29.30 33.62 -12.81
N VAL A 103 29.93 32.77 -13.63
CA VAL A 103 30.18 33.05 -15.05
C VAL A 103 28.87 33.32 -15.80
N LEU A 104 27.86 32.47 -15.61
CA LEU A 104 26.56 32.63 -16.28
C LEU A 104 25.79 33.85 -15.77
N TYR A 105 25.95 34.22 -14.50
CA TYR A 105 25.34 35.44 -13.95
C TYR A 105 25.98 36.71 -14.52
N GLU A 106 27.31 36.75 -14.70
CA GLU A 106 28.01 37.88 -15.32
C GLU A 106 27.65 38.02 -16.81
N LYS A 107 27.39 36.91 -17.49
CA LYS A 107 26.96 36.86 -18.89
C LYS A 107 25.44 37.02 -19.10
N ARG A 108 24.70 37.38 -18.05
CA ARG A 108 23.24 37.60 -18.14
C ARG A 108 22.89 38.58 -19.26
N GLY A 109 21.93 38.21 -20.11
CA GLY A 109 21.46 39.03 -21.24
C GLY A 109 21.88 38.52 -22.62
N ASN A 110 22.98 37.76 -22.74
CA ASN A 110 23.39 37.10 -23.98
C ASN A 110 23.48 35.58 -23.74
N ILE A 111 22.38 34.88 -24.03
CA ILE A 111 22.27 33.43 -23.83
C ILE A 111 22.94 32.71 -25.00
N GLU A 112 23.93 31.86 -24.72
CA GLU A 112 24.57 31.01 -25.72
C GLU A 112 23.99 29.60 -25.63
N LEU A 113 23.37 29.14 -26.72
CA LEU A 113 22.68 27.86 -26.79
C LEU A 113 23.46 26.81 -27.58
N ASP A 114 24.45 27.22 -28.38
CA ASP A 114 25.31 26.29 -29.08
C ASP A 114 26.28 25.60 -28.09
N PRO A 115 26.30 24.26 -28.00
CA PRO A 115 27.14 23.56 -27.04
C PRO A 115 28.64 23.83 -27.15
N ILE A 116 29.16 24.04 -28.36
CA ILE A 116 30.59 24.26 -28.60
C ILE A 116 30.95 25.68 -28.16
N LEU A 117 30.15 26.66 -28.58
CA LEU A 117 30.35 28.06 -28.19
C LEU A 117 30.14 28.23 -26.67
N PHE A 118 29.15 27.56 -26.09
CA PHE A 118 28.89 27.56 -24.65
C PHE A 118 30.10 27.01 -23.87
N GLN A 119 30.65 25.87 -24.28
CA GLN A 119 31.84 25.30 -23.65
C GLN A 119 33.03 26.27 -23.72
N GLN A 120 33.30 26.82 -24.91
CA GLN A 120 34.38 27.81 -25.07
C GLN A 120 34.15 29.05 -24.21
N MET A 121 32.91 29.52 -24.11
CA MET A 121 32.54 30.68 -23.30
C MET A 121 32.84 30.45 -21.82
N ILE A 122 32.40 29.31 -21.25
CA ILE A 122 32.60 29.04 -19.82
C ILE A 122 34.08 28.79 -19.48
N GLU A 123 34.82 28.12 -20.36
CA GLU A 123 36.25 27.81 -20.15
C GLU A 123 37.14 29.05 -20.31
N ARG A 124 36.81 29.96 -21.24
CA ARG A 124 37.50 31.26 -21.37
C ARG A 124 37.23 32.18 -20.19
N ALA A 125 36.00 32.19 -19.69
CA ALA A 125 35.63 33.02 -18.54
C ALA A 125 36.25 32.51 -17.23
N ASN A 126 36.36 31.19 -17.06
CA ASN A 126 37.04 30.60 -15.92
C ASN A 126 37.76 29.30 -16.32
N PRO A 127 39.11 29.31 -16.39
CA PRO A 127 39.91 28.14 -16.75
C PRO A 127 39.69 26.91 -15.84
N HIS A 128 39.20 27.09 -14.62
CA HIS A 128 38.90 25.99 -13.69
C HIS A 128 37.63 25.19 -14.06
N LEU A 129 36.83 25.68 -15.03
CA LEU A 129 35.68 24.96 -15.59
C LEU A 129 36.07 24.02 -16.74
N LYS A 130 37.34 24.01 -17.15
CA LYS A 130 37.82 23.17 -18.26
C LYS A 130 37.52 21.70 -17.99
N GLY A 131 36.83 21.07 -18.96
CA GLY A 131 36.43 19.66 -18.86
C GLY A 131 35.17 19.38 -18.02
N LEU A 132 34.54 20.38 -17.39
CA LEU A 132 33.26 20.21 -16.69
C LEU A 132 32.15 19.77 -17.66
N PHE A 133 32.05 20.47 -18.80
CA PHE A 133 31.00 20.19 -19.80
C PHE A 133 31.19 18.80 -20.42
N ASP A 134 32.42 18.42 -20.75
CA ASP A 134 32.75 17.08 -21.24
C ASP A 134 32.43 15.99 -20.21
N SER A 135 32.68 16.26 -18.93
CA SER A 135 32.33 15.36 -17.84
C SER A 135 30.81 15.16 -17.73
N LEU A 136 30.02 16.24 -17.84
CA LEU A 136 28.56 16.17 -17.86
C LEU A 136 28.04 15.39 -19.09
N VAL A 137 28.60 15.65 -20.27
CA VAL A 137 28.29 14.92 -21.51
C VAL A 137 28.55 13.43 -21.34
N LYS A 138 29.71 13.05 -20.82
CA LYS A 138 30.08 11.65 -20.58
C LYS A 138 29.20 10.97 -19.54
N ALA A 139 28.74 11.71 -18.53
CA ALA A 139 27.89 11.17 -17.46
C ALA A 139 26.44 10.98 -17.90
N LEU A 140 25.89 11.89 -18.71
CA LEU A 140 24.47 11.94 -19.04
C LEU A 140 24.13 11.31 -20.40
N ILE A 141 25.11 11.17 -21.31
CA ILE A 141 24.90 10.63 -22.66
C ILE A 141 25.53 9.23 -22.76
N PRO A 142 24.72 8.17 -22.92
CA PRO A 142 25.24 6.82 -23.15
C PRO A 142 25.93 6.67 -24.52
N ASN A 143 26.99 5.86 -24.57
CA ASN A 143 27.80 5.66 -25.77
C ASN A 143 27.04 5.01 -26.95
N ASN A 144 25.92 4.35 -26.70
CA ASN A 144 25.13 3.60 -27.69
C ASN A 144 24.01 4.42 -28.38
N ARG A 145 23.94 5.75 -28.15
CA ARG A 145 22.99 6.62 -28.84
C ARG A 145 23.44 6.94 -30.28
N SER A 146 22.49 7.23 -31.17
CA SER A 146 22.78 7.75 -32.52
C SER A 146 23.42 9.14 -32.46
N GLU A 147 24.20 9.51 -33.48
CA GLU A 147 24.90 10.80 -33.53
C GLU A 147 23.96 12.01 -33.46
N TYR A 148 22.81 11.94 -34.15
CA TYR A 148 21.77 12.96 -34.05
C TYR A 148 21.29 13.16 -32.58
N ASN A 149 21.01 12.06 -31.87
CA ASN A 149 20.56 12.11 -30.48
C ASN A 149 21.66 12.57 -29.51
N LYS A 150 22.94 12.40 -29.86
CA LYS A 150 24.07 12.93 -29.06
C LYS A 150 24.17 14.45 -29.18
N ILE A 151 23.95 14.99 -30.38
CA ILE A 151 23.95 16.44 -30.62
C ILE A 151 22.79 17.12 -29.87
N GLU A 152 21.57 16.57 -29.97
CA GLU A 152 20.42 17.10 -29.25
C GLU A 152 20.57 16.98 -27.72
N ALA A 153 21.12 15.86 -27.23
CA ALA A 153 21.39 15.71 -25.80
C ALA A 153 22.46 16.70 -25.28
N ARG A 154 23.43 17.12 -26.11
CA ARG A 154 24.38 18.19 -25.75
C ARG A 154 23.69 19.53 -25.55
N LYS A 155 22.71 19.89 -26.38
CA LYS A 155 21.89 21.10 -26.19
C LYS A 155 21.10 21.04 -24.87
N MET A 156 20.55 19.87 -24.54
CA MET A 156 19.85 19.66 -23.27
C MET A 156 20.77 19.88 -22.05
N ILE A 157 22.05 19.49 -22.15
CA ILE A 157 23.03 19.73 -21.08
C ILE A 157 23.35 21.22 -20.92
N VAL A 158 23.41 21.99 -22.01
CA VAL A 158 23.52 23.46 -21.93
C VAL A 158 22.33 24.03 -21.17
N SER A 159 21.11 23.61 -21.50
CA SER A 159 19.90 24.02 -20.76
C SER A 159 19.98 23.62 -19.28
N LEU A 160 20.48 22.42 -18.98
CA LEU A 160 20.67 21.96 -17.59
C LEU A 160 21.66 22.85 -16.83
N CYS A 161 22.77 23.29 -17.45
CA CYS A 161 23.73 24.22 -16.86
C CYS A 161 23.08 25.55 -16.48
N TYR A 162 22.26 26.12 -17.37
CA TYR A 162 21.49 27.32 -17.08
C TYR A 162 20.47 27.11 -15.96
N ILE A 163 19.77 25.97 -15.94
CA ILE A 163 18.83 25.63 -14.86
C ILE A 163 19.58 25.50 -13.53
N MET A 164 20.72 24.80 -13.47
CA MET A 164 21.52 24.66 -12.24
C MET A 164 21.99 26.02 -11.71
N ALA A 165 22.44 26.91 -12.60
CA ALA A 165 22.84 28.27 -12.23
C ALA A 165 21.65 29.11 -11.77
N GLY A 166 20.51 29.04 -12.46
CA GLY A 166 19.28 29.74 -12.11
C GLY A 166 18.70 29.27 -10.78
N MET A 167 18.75 27.97 -10.52
CA MET A 167 18.32 27.36 -9.25
C MET A 167 19.17 27.88 -8.09
N ARG A 168 20.46 28.18 -8.28
CA ARG A 168 21.30 28.76 -7.23
C ARG A 168 20.92 30.18 -6.80
N ASN A 169 19.94 30.80 -7.46
CA ASN A 169 19.37 32.06 -7.03
C ASN A 169 18.72 31.93 -5.62
N LYS A 170 18.93 32.96 -4.79
CA LYS A 170 18.37 33.09 -3.44
C LYS A 170 16.85 33.29 -3.41
N PHE A 171 16.25 33.69 -4.53
CA PHE A 171 14.81 33.95 -4.63
C PHE A 171 13.97 32.69 -4.92
N VAL A 172 14.60 31.53 -5.13
CA VAL A 172 13.94 30.27 -5.55
C VAL A 172 13.89 29.27 -4.38
N ASN A 173 13.80 29.76 -3.14
CA ASN A 173 13.92 28.90 -1.95
C ASN A 173 12.73 27.96 -1.74
N ASP A 174 11.52 28.39 -2.07
CA ASP A 174 10.31 27.56 -1.90
C ASP A 174 10.34 26.37 -2.86
N PHE A 175 10.70 26.58 -4.11
CA PHE A 175 10.85 25.50 -5.09
C PHE A 175 11.96 24.51 -4.73
N LYS A 176 13.09 24.98 -4.18
CA LYS A 176 14.13 24.10 -3.63
C LYS A 176 13.63 23.24 -2.47
N LEU A 177 12.77 23.80 -1.62
CA LEU A 177 12.15 23.07 -0.52
C LEU A 177 11.21 22.00 -1.06
N GLU A 178 10.39 22.31 -2.07
CA GLU A 178 9.51 21.32 -2.73
C GLU A 178 10.31 20.16 -3.33
N ILE A 179 11.38 20.44 -4.06
CA ILE A 179 12.30 19.42 -4.58
C ILE A 179 12.87 18.57 -3.44
N GLY A 180 13.33 19.21 -2.35
CA GLY A 180 13.87 18.50 -1.20
C GLY A 180 12.84 17.60 -0.50
N LEU A 181 11.59 18.07 -0.40
CA LEU A 181 10.46 17.29 0.13
C LEU A 181 10.15 16.10 -0.77
N TYR A 182 10.12 16.30 -2.08
CA TYR A 182 9.90 15.25 -3.07
C TYR A 182 11.00 14.18 -3.03
N LEU A 183 12.27 14.59 -3.01
CA LEU A 183 13.41 13.68 -2.87
C LEU A 183 13.30 12.86 -1.59
N SER A 184 12.97 13.52 -0.48
CA SER A 184 12.80 12.85 0.80
C SER A 184 11.60 11.88 0.81
N ALA A 185 10.48 12.23 0.16
CA ALA A 185 9.33 11.35 0.00
C ALA A 185 9.63 10.16 -0.92
N SER A 186 10.49 10.35 -1.92
CA SER A 186 10.97 9.31 -2.84
C SER A 186 12.04 8.38 -2.22
N GLY A 187 12.35 8.54 -0.93
CA GLY A 187 13.32 7.69 -0.23
C GLY A 187 14.79 8.07 -0.42
N ALA A 188 15.09 9.27 -0.92
CA ALA A 188 16.47 9.75 -1.03
C ALA A 188 17.14 9.82 0.35
N THR A 189 18.42 9.43 0.41
CA THR A 189 19.20 9.48 1.65
C THR A 189 19.53 10.93 2.03
N ARG A 190 19.87 11.16 3.30
CA ARG A 190 20.39 12.45 3.77
C ARG A 190 21.56 12.95 2.89
N ILE A 191 22.50 12.05 2.59
CA ILE A 191 23.67 12.35 1.76
C ILE A 191 23.22 12.78 0.36
N ALA A 192 22.25 12.09 -0.24
CA ALA A 192 21.73 12.46 -1.56
C ALA A 192 21.09 13.86 -1.55
N ILE A 193 20.24 14.16 -0.56
CA ILE A 193 19.58 15.48 -0.43
C ILE A 193 20.62 16.58 -0.20
N ASP A 194 21.60 16.36 0.70
CA ASP A 194 22.65 17.33 0.98
C ASP A 194 23.58 17.52 -0.24
N THR A 195 23.82 16.48 -1.04
CA THR A 195 24.56 16.57 -2.31
C THR A 195 23.80 17.45 -3.33
N MET A 196 22.48 17.23 -3.47
CA MET A 196 21.64 18.06 -4.35
C MET A 196 21.58 19.52 -3.89
N ASN A 197 21.60 19.76 -2.57
CA ASN A 197 21.73 21.09 -2.00
C ASN A 197 23.10 21.73 -2.28
N SER A 198 24.20 20.98 -2.19
CA SER A 198 25.53 21.48 -2.51
C SER A 198 25.64 21.94 -3.96
N ILE A 199 24.93 21.28 -4.89
CA ILE A 199 24.84 21.70 -6.31
C ILE A 199 23.89 22.91 -6.47
N GLY A 200 23.04 23.19 -5.48
CA GLY A 200 22.10 24.32 -5.43
C GLY A 200 20.71 24.02 -5.97
N PHE A 201 20.39 22.74 -6.17
CA PHE A 201 19.13 22.29 -6.77
C PHE A 201 18.02 22.02 -5.74
N SER A 202 18.39 21.58 -4.54
CA SER A 202 17.46 21.24 -3.45
C SER A 202 17.75 22.08 -2.21
N ALA A 203 16.79 22.15 -1.28
CA ALA A 203 17.07 22.54 0.10
C ALA A 203 17.90 21.45 0.80
N CYS A 204 18.68 21.83 1.82
CA CYS A 204 19.41 20.87 2.63
C CYS A 204 18.47 19.98 3.44
N TYR A 205 18.96 18.80 3.84
CA TYR A 205 18.17 17.83 4.58
C TYR A 205 17.59 18.43 5.88
N LEU A 206 18.36 19.29 6.56
CA LEU A 206 17.92 19.93 7.80
C LEU A 206 16.69 20.82 7.58
N THR A 207 16.67 21.62 6.52
CA THR A 207 15.53 22.47 6.17
C THR A 207 14.29 21.63 5.84
N VAL A 208 14.45 20.58 5.04
CA VAL A 208 13.38 19.64 4.71
C VAL A 208 12.82 18.99 5.99
N ASN A 209 13.69 18.53 6.89
CA ASN A 209 13.29 17.87 8.13
C ASN A 209 12.62 18.85 9.11
N ASN A 210 13.12 20.09 9.21
CA ASN A 210 12.50 21.12 10.04
C ASN A 210 11.11 21.49 9.51
N PHE A 211 10.93 21.56 8.19
CA PHE A 211 9.63 21.78 7.58
C PHE A 211 8.66 20.62 7.87
N LYS A 212 9.11 19.37 7.71
CA LYS A 212 8.31 18.19 8.09
C LYS A 212 7.90 18.21 9.56
N ARG A 213 8.83 18.58 10.47
CA ARG A 213 8.54 18.72 11.89
C ARG A 213 7.54 19.85 12.15
N LYS A 214 7.68 20.98 11.47
CA LYS A 214 6.71 22.09 11.53
C LYS A 214 5.32 21.63 11.11
N LEU A 215 5.21 20.93 9.98
CA LEU A 215 3.94 20.35 9.51
C LEU A 215 3.32 19.40 10.55
N ALA A 216 4.12 18.49 11.11
CA ALA A 216 3.65 17.53 12.11
C ALA A 216 3.18 18.24 13.40
N ASN A 217 3.90 19.27 13.85
CA ASN A 217 3.54 20.03 15.05
C ASN A 217 2.29 20.91 14.84
N GLU A 218 2.11 21.48 13.64
CA GLU A 218 0.94 22.30 13.31
C GLU A 218 -0.31 21.46 13.02
N HIS A 219 -0.16 20.20 12.64
CA HIS A 219 -1.27 19.34 12.21
C HIS A 219 -2.37 19.20 13.29
N PRO A 220 -2.08 18.86 14.56
CA PRO A 220 -3.11 18.81 15.59
C PRO A 220 -3.85 20.14 15.78
N LEU A 221 -3.16 21.28 15.67
CA LEU A 221 -3.79 22.61 15.78
C LEU A 221 -4.76 22.88 14.63
N LYS A 222 -4.42 22.46 13.41
CA LYS A 222 -5.30 22.57 12.24
C LYS A 222 -6.55 21.69 12.40
N ILE A 223 -6.40 20.48 12.93
CA ILE A 223 -7.54 19.58 13.20
C ILE A 223 -8.42 20.13 14.32
N ARG A 224 -7.84 20.62 15.43
CA ARG A 224 -8.58 21.29 16.51
C ARG A 224 -9.42 22.45 15.97
N LYS A 225 -8.79 23.36 15.22
CA LYS A 225 -9.47 24.49 14.59
C LYS A 225 -10.63 24.06 13.70
N PHE A 226 -10.41 23.06 12.85
CA PHE A 226 -11.44 22.52 11.96
C PHE A 226 -12.66 21.97 12.73
N LEU A 227 -12.43 21.11 13.74
CA LEU A 227 -13.53 20.52 14.52
C LEU A 227 -14.25 21.55 15.40
N SER A 228 -13.56 22.60 15.85
CA SER A 228 -14.20 23.73 16.55
C SER A 228 -15.11 24.55 15.63
N GLU A 229 -14.66 24.85 14.40
CA GLU A 229 -15.42 25.65 13.44
C GLU A 229 -16.65 24.90 12.90
N GLU A 230 -16.57 23.59 12.77
CA GLU A 230 -17.59 22.74 12.13
C GLU A 230 -18.25 21.75 13.12
N ASN A 231 -18.48 22.18 14.36
CA ASN A 231 -18.92 21.30 15.45
C ASN A 231 -20.37 20.77 15.30
N ASP A 232 -21.20 21.39 14.46
CA ASP A 232 -22.62 21.04 14.33
C ASP A 232 -22.89 19.86 13.41
N HIS A 233 -21.85 19.26 12.84
CA HIS A 233 -21.96 18.16 11.89
C HIS A 233 -21.66 16.79 12.51
N LEU A 234 -22.21 15.74 11.90
CA LEU A 234 -21.84 14.36 12.22
C LEU A 234 -20.49 14.01 11.60
N TYR A 235 -19.58 13.45 12.40
CA TYR A 235 -18.28 12.94 11.96
C TYR A 235 -18.22 11.43 12.10
N ILE A 236 -17.82 10.75 11.03
CA ILE A 236 -17.50 9.33 11.06
C ILE A 236 -15.99 9.19 11.21
N TYR A 237 -15.57 8.41 12.18
CA TYR A 237 -14.19 8.05 12.41
C TYR A 237 -13.92 6.65 11.85
N ASN A 238 -12.71 6.43 11.36
CA ASN A 238 -12.19 5.10 11.07
C ASN A 238 -10.85 4.95 11.82
N LEU A 239 -10.73 3.86 12.58
CA LEU A 239 -9.53 3.49 13.29
C LEU A 239 -9.13 2.08 12.87
N ASP A 240 -8.01 1.98 12.18
CA ASP A 240 -7.55 0.72 11.59
C ASP A 240 -6.03 0.57 11.67
N ASP A 241 -5.53 -0.66 11.55
CA ASP A 241 -4.11 -0.94 11.45
C ASP A 241 -3.62 -0.80 10.01
N TYR A 242 -2.84 0.25 9.74
CA TYR A 242 -2.24 0.40 8.43
C TYR A 242 -0.93 -0.39 8.39
N HIS A 243 -0.97 -1.56 7.75
CA HIS A 243 0.18 -2.46 7.62
C HIS A 243 1.17 -2.07 6.51
N ASP A 244 0.83 -1.10 5.66
CA ASP A 244 1.55 -0.92 4.40
C ASP A 244 2.71 0.09 4.48
N ILE A 245 3.61 -0.15 5.43
CA ILE A 245 4.98 0.35 5.31
C ILE A 245 5.75 -0.72 4.52
N HIS A 246 5.57 -0.73 3.20
CA HIS A 246 6.38 -1.54 2.29
C HIS A 246 7.87 -1.20 2.47
N GLU A 247 8.59 -1.98 3.26
CA GLU A 247 10.06 -1.93 3.25
C GLU A 247 10.60 -2.72 2.07
N LYS A 248 10.66 -2.08 0.91
CA LYS A 248 11.73 -2.39 -0.05
C LYS A 248 12.93 -1.48 0.21
N ARG A 249 13.57 -1.63 1.38
CA ARG A 249 14.96 -1.18 1.53
C ARG A 249 15.87 -2.27 1.00
N ARG A 250 16.75 -1.91 0.06
CA ARG A 250 17.94 -2.72 -0.24
C ARG A 250 18.77 -2.77 1.04
N PRO A 251 19.10 -3.96 1.59
CA PRO A 251 19.87 -4.05 2.83
C PRO A 251 21.25 -3.42 2.63
N ASN A 252 21.54 -2.38 3.39
CA ASN A 252 22.84 -1.74 3.50
C ASN A 252 23.51 -2.04 4.86
N THR A 253 22.83 -2.78 5.74
CA THR A 253 23.31 -3.27 7.03
C THR A 253 22.79 -4.69 7.30
N VAL A 254 23.39 -5.40 8.27
CA VAL A 254 23.03 -6.79 8.66
C VAL A 254 21.82 -6.85 9.59
N THR A 255 21.24 -5.71 9.96
CA THR A 255 20.05 -5.60 10.81
C THR A 255 18.79 -5.77 9.96
N LEU A 256 18.02 -6.82 10.24
CA LEU A 256 16.64 -6.94 9.76
C LEU A 256 15.84 -5.76 10.32
N SER A 257 15.16 -5.03 9.45
CA SER A 257 14.25 -3.98 9.87
C SER A 257 13.05 -4.58 10.60
N THR A 258 12.63 -3.94 11.69
CA THR A 258 11.48 -4.39 12.48
C THR A 258 10.20 -3.77 11.93
N VAL A 259 9.24 -4.61 11.54
CA VAL A 259 7.90 -4.15 11.14
C VAL A 259 7.28 -3.44 12.35
N LYS A 260 6.88 -2.18 12.17
CA LYS A 260 6.14 -1.42 13.17
C LYS A 260 4.67 -1.38 12.77
N HIS A 261 3.79 -1.81 13.67
CA HIS A 261 2.35 -1.70 13.50
C HIS A 261 1.89 -0.30 13.89
N MET A 262 1.13 0.35 13.01
CA MET A 262 0.62 1.70 13.21
C MET A 262 -0.90 1.70 13.16
N ALA A 263 -1.51 2.21 14.22
CA ALA A 263 -2.91 2.59 14.24
C ALA A 263 -3.07 3.93 13.51
N THR A 264 -3.95 3.96 12.51
CA THR A 264 -4.28 5.16 11.75
C THR A 264 -5.70 5.57 12.06
N CYS A 265 -5.87 6.82 12.47
CA CYS A 265 -7.19 7.40 12.71
C CYS A 265 -7.48 8.47 11.67
N ILE A 266 -8.57 8.31 10.94
CA ILE A 266 -9.10 9.31 10.01
C ILE A 266 -10.52 9.70 10.41
N CYS A 267 -10.96 10.88 10.00
CA CYS A 267 -12.35 11.30 10.12
C CYS A 267 -12.89 11.85 8.80
N LYS A 268 -14.19 11.74 8.61
CA LYS A 268 -14.92 12.34 7.50
C LYS A 268 -16.22 12.96 8.01
N GLN A 269 -16.46 14.21 7.61
CA GLN A 269 -17.73 14.89 7.86
C GLN A 269 -18.83 14.30 6.96
N VAL A 270 -20.01 14.04 7.52
CA VAL A 270 -21.19 13.65 6.76
C VAL A 270 -21.92 14.91 6.32
N SER A 271 -21.87 15.22 5.03
CA SER A 271 -22.55 16.38 4.45
C SER A 271 -24.06 16.30 4.71
N ALA A 272 -24.67 17.43 5.09
CA ALA A 272 -26.10 17.56 5.37
C ALA A 272 -26.64 16.72 6.54
N CYS A 273 -25.77 16.26 7.45
CA CYS A 273 -26.18 15.58 8.69
C CYS A 273 -25.70 16.35 9.91
N ALA A 274 -26.64 16.82 10.73
CA ALA A 274 -26.34 17.46 12.00
C ALA A 274 -25.80 16.45 13.03
N SER A 275 -25.05 16.93 14.01
CA SER A 275 -24.59 16.09 15.13
C SER A 275 -25.77 15.44 15.85
N ILE A 276 -25.65 14.16 16.17
CA ILE A 276 -26.72 13.37 16.81
C ILE A 276 -26.44 13.33 18.31
N PRO A 277 -27.41 13.63 19.19
CA PRO A 277 -27.20 13.54 20.63
C PRO A 277 -27.11 12.08 21.10
N ILE A 278 -26.29 11.81 22.12
CA ILE A 278 -26.18 10.48 22.76
C ILE A 278 -27.51 10.07 23.40
N VAL A 279 -28.22 11.04 23.98
CA VAL A 279 -29.54 10.84 24.60
C VAL A 279 -30.58 11.63 23.81
N PHE A 280 -31.57 10.92 23.29
CA PHE A 280 -32.70 11.50 22.57
C PHE A 280 -34.00 10.99 23.21
N ASN A 281 -34.96 11.88 23.51
CA ASN A 281 -36.20 11.53 24.22
C ASN A 281 -35.96 10.69 25.50
N ASN A 282 -35.02 11.12 26.34
CA ASN A 282 -34.58 10.41 27.56
C ASN A 282 -34.09 8.96 27.33
N THR A 283 -33.83 8.59 26.08
CA THR A 283 -33.34 7.27 25.69
C THR A 283 -31.89 7.41 25.24
N SER A 284 -30.98 6.73 25.93
CA SER A 284 -29.58 6.64 25.52
C SER A 284 -29.44 5.76 24.28
N VAL A 285 -28.51 6.12 23.39
CA VAL A 285 -28.11 5.27 22.26
C VAL A 285 -27.47 3.96 22.73
N HIS A 286 -26.87 3.95 23.92
CA HIS A 286 -26.32 2.75 24.54
C HIS A 286 -27.38 2.06 25.39
N ASN A 287 -27.59 0.77 25.12
CA ASN A 287 -28.45 -0.06 25.95
C ASN A 287 -27.69 -0.46 27.23
N PRO A 288 -28.19 -0.16 28.45
CA PRO A 288 -27.50 -0.50 29.70
C PRO A 288 -27.35 -2.01 29.91
N LYS A 289 -28.20 -2.85 29.29
CA LYS A 289 -28.05 -4.31 29.31
C LYS A 289 -27.02 -4.82 28.29
N ASN A 290 -26.44 -3.95 27.47
CA ASN A 290 -25.61 -4.27 26.31
C ASN A 290 -26.37 -5.12 25.28
N ILE A 291 -26.43 -6.44 25.48
CA ILE A 291 -27.25 -7.36 24.67
C ILE A 291 -28.56 -7.63 25.42
N ASP A 292 -29.63 -6.96 25.02
CA ASP A 292 -30.97 -7.19 25.57
C ASP A 292 -31.70 -8.30 24.78
N ALA A 293 -31.55 -9.54 25.26
CA ALA A 293 -32.18 -10.71 24.66
C ALA A 293 -33.71 -10.58 24.58
N SER A 294 -34.36 -9.98 25.58
CA SER A 294 -35.82 -9.77 25.57
C SER A 294 -36.24 -8.82 24.46
N ASN A 295 -35.50 -7.72 24.26
CA ASN A 295 -35.76 -6.77 23.18
C ASN A 295 -35.50 -7.39 21.79
N ILE A 296 -34.44 -8.19 21.66
CA ILE A 296 -34.16 -8.95 20.44
C ILE A 296 -35.33 -9.88 20.12
N CYS A 297 -35.74 -10.71 21.07
CA CYS A 297 -36.87 -11.62 20.91
C CYS A 297 -38.16 -10.85 20.59
N PHE A 298 -38.40 -9.72 21.26
CA PHE A 298 -39.54 -8.86 20.98
C PHE A 298 -39.57 -8.39 19.53
N ARG A 299 -38.44 -7.92 18.98
CA ARG A 299 -38.36 -7.51 17.57
C ARG A 299 -38.52 -8.68 16.61
N LEU A 300 -37.89 -9.82 16.90
CA LEU A 300 -38.07 -11.02 16.08
C LEU A 300 -39.53 -11.48 16.04
N ILE A 301 -40.26 -11.40 17.16
CA ILE A 301 -41.66 -11.82 17.28
C ILE A 301 -42.64 -10.77 16.74
N ASN A 302 -42.38 -9.48 16.93
CA ASN A 302 -43.36 -8.43 16.60
C ASN A 302 -43.06 -7.68 15.31
N GLU A 303 -41.80 -7.57 14.90
CA GLU A 303 -41.39 -6.85 13.69
C GLU A 303 -41.11 -7.81 12.51
N TYR A 304 -40.48 -8.96 12.78
CA TYR A 304 -40.02 -9.89 11.72
C TYR A 304 -40.81 -11.19 11.62
N HIS A 305 -41.74 -11.45 12.53
CA HIS A 305 -42.65 -12.59 12.44
C HIS A 305 -43.51 -12.50 11.17
N GLY A 306 -43.78 -13.64 10.52
CA GLY A 306 -44.42 -13.65 9.20
C GLY A 306 -43.49 -13.26 8.04
N ILE A 307 -42.55 -12.33 8.26
CA ILE A 307 -41.56 -11.94 7.26
C ILE A 307 -40.51 -13.04 7.10
N PHE A 308 -39.98 -13.56 8.21
CA PHE A 308 -38.95 -14.61 8.20
C PHE A 308 -39.52 -16.00 7.86
N ASP A 309 -40.85 -16.16 7.94
CA ASP A 309 -41.55 -17.36 7.47
C ASP A 309 -41.56 -17.46 5.93
N ILE A 310 -41.33 -16.34 5.23
CA ILE A 310 -41.20 -16.29 3.79
C ILE A 310 -39.73 -16.51 3.43
N ALA A 311 -39.48 -17.45 2.52
CA ALA A 311 -38.13 -17.68 2.01
C ALA A 311 -37.55 -16.42 1.33
N TYR A 312 -36.26 -16.17 1.50
CA TYR A 312 -35.60 -14.95 1.04
C TYR A 312 -35.82 -14.72 -0.45
N ASN A 313 -35.72 -15.75 -1.29
CA ASN A 313 -36.00 -15.60 -2.72
C ASN A 313 -37.43 -15.13 -3.02
N ASN A 314 -38.42 -15.58 -2.26
CA ASN A 314 -39.80 -15.12 -2.40
C ASN A 314 -39.96 -13.70 -1.87
N ARG A 315 -39.28 -13.38 -0.76
CA ARG A 315 -39.25 -12.03 -0.19
C ARG A 315 -38.58 -11.01 -1.13
N LYS A 316 -37.49 -11.39 -1.78
CA LYS A 316 -36.80 -10.63 -2.83
C LYS A 316 -37.72 -10.38 -4.03
N LYS A 317 -38.45 -11.40 -4.50
CA LYS A 317 -39.46 -11.22 -5.55
C LYS A 317 -40.56 -10.24 -5.14
N GLN A 318 -40.99 -10.25 -3.88
CA GLN A 318 -41.94 -9.25 -3.38
C GLN A 318 -41.32 -7.85 -3.48
N TRP A 319 -40.09 -7.64 -3.02
CA TRP A 319 -39.46 -6.32 -3.15
C TRP A 319 -39.37 -5.83 -4.60
N LEU A 320 -39.01 -6.71 -5.53
CA LEU A 320 -38.95 -6.40 -6.97
C LEU A 320 -40.33 -6.03 -7.53
N THR A 321 -41.36 -6.84 -7.24
CA THR A 321 -42.73 -6.57 -7.72
C THR A 321 -43.33 -5.29 -7.15
N HIS A 322 -42.89 -4.86 -5.96
CA HIS A 322 -43.32 -3.60 -5.35
C HIS A 322 -42.43 -2.41 -5.72
N GLY A 323 -41.46 -2.57 -6.63
CA GLY A 323 -40.55 -1.50 -7.06
C GLY A 323 -39.61 -1.01 -5.97
N ARG A 324 -39.34 -1.82 -4.94
CA ARG A 324 -38.43 -1.47 -3.81
C ARG A 324 -36.96 -1.80 -4.10
N LEU A 325 -36.72 -2.55 -5.16
CA LEU A 325 -35.40 -2.95 -5.64
C LEU A 325 -35.38 -2.79 -7.15
N ASP A 326 -34.34 -2.12 -7.65
CA ASP A 326 -34.05 -2.03 -9.08
C ASP A 326 -32.95 -3.05 -9.41
N ASN A 327 -33.29 -4.08 -10.18
CA ASN A 327 -32.39 -5.20 -10.46
C ASN A 327 -31.51 -4.94 -11.70
N ASP A 328 -31.81 -3.91 -12.49
CA ASP A 328 -31.12 -3.60 -13.74
C ASP A 328 -29.92 -2.65 -13.51
N THR A 329 -29.62 -2.32 -12.26
CA THR A 329 -28.53 -1.39 -11.90
C THR A 329 -27.13 -1.99 -12.01
N PHE A 330 -26.99 -3.32 -11.93
CA PHE A 330 -25.67 -3.95 -11.82
C PHE A 330 -25.53 -5.17 -12.73
N ASP A 331 -24.40 -5.25 -13.44
CA ASP A 331 -24.09 -6.45 -14.23
C ASP A 331 -23.53 -7.60 -13.34
N GLN A 332 -23.49 -8.81 -13.91
CA GLN A 332 -23.05 -10.00 -13.17
C GLN A 332 -21.57 -9.93 -12.73
N ILE A 333 -20.71 -9.28 -13.51
CA ILE A 333 -19.29 -9.11 -13.17
C ILE A 333 -19.17 -8.16 -11.98
N GLU A 334 -19.95 -7.10 -11.93
CA GLU A 334 -19.99 -6.16 -10.81
C GLU A 334 -20.56 -6.76 -9.52
N LEU A 335 -21.53 -7.66 -9.63
CA LEU A 335 -22.07 -8.38 -8.47
C LEU A 335 -21.04 -9.37 -7.89
N LEU A 336 -20.27 -10.03 -8.77
CA LEU A 336 -19.18 -10.93 -8.37
C LEU A 336 -17.94 -10.17 -7.86
N THR A 337 -17.72 -8.95 -8.37
CA THR A 337 -16.65 -8.04 -7.95
C THR A 337 -17.09 -7.25 -6.72
N VAL A 338 -17.25 -7.98 -5.61
CA VAL A 338 -17.64 -7.42 -4.30
C VAL A 338 -16.67 -6.33 -3.83
N HIS A 339 -15.38 -6.47 -4.14
CA HIS A 339 -14.37 -5.45 -3.85
C HIS A 339 -13.27 -5.43 -4.91
N CYS A 340 -12.94 -4.25 -5.44
CA CYS A 340 -11.77 -4.01 -6.27
C CYS A 340 -11.09 -2.73 -5.77
N TYR A 341 -9.82 -2.81 -5.37
CA TYR A 341 -9.05 -1.65 -4.87
C TYR A 341 -8.56 -0.73 -6.01
N ASP A 342 -8.83 -1.08 -7.27
CA ASP A 342 -8.36 -0.32 -8.42
C ASP A 342 -9.15 0.98 -8.58
N ASP A 343 -8.49 2.11 -8.40
CA ASP A 343 -9.04 3.47 -8.52
C ASP A 343 -9.32 3.87 -9.98
N ALA A 344 -8.94 3.03 -10.96
CA ALA A 344 -9.22 3.25 -12.38
C ALA A 344 -10.69 3.02 -12.78
N ILE A 345 -11.56 2.53 -11.88
CA ILE A 345 -12.99 2.34 -12.16
C ILE A 345 -13.69 3.70 -12.10
N ALA A 346 -13.88 4.30 -13.28
CA ALA A 346 -14.45 5.64 -13.44
C ALA A 346 -15.84 5.77 -12.81
N GLU A 347 -16.64 4.70 -12.85
CA GLU A 347 -18.01 4.67 -12.31
C GLU A 347 -18.04 4.84 -10.79
N ARG A 348 -16.96 4.50 -10.07
CA ARG A 348 -16.90 4.54 -8.60
C ARG A 348 -15.99 5.61 -8.02
N LYS A 349 -15.58 6.56 -8.86
CA LYS A 349 -14.67 7.65 -8.47
C LYS A 349 -15.21 8.49 -7.31
N GLU A 350 -16.51 8.77 -7.30
CA GLU A 350 -17.15 9.54 -6.22
C GLU A 350 -17.29 8.72 -4.94
N GLU A 351 -17.76 7.47 -5.02
CA GLU A 351 -17.88 6.56 -3.86
C GLU A 351 -16.54 6.31 -3.16
N ARG A 352 -15.47 6.19 -3.95
CA ARG A 352 -14.10 5.94 -3.46
C ARG A 352 -13.32 7.23 -3.18
N SER A 353 -13.96 8.38 -3.32
CA SER A 353 -13.32 9.66 -3.12
C SER A 353 -12.93 9.85 -1.65
N MET A 354 -11.63 9.99 -1.42
CA MET A 354 -11.06 10.41 -0.14
C MET A 354 -11.19 11.92 0.08
N LYS A 355 -11.90 12.64 -0.80
CA LYS A 355 -12.17 14.06 -0.64
C LYS A 355 -12.95 14.30 0.65
N GLY A 356 -12.49 15.29 1.43
CA GLY A 356 -13.06 15.62 2.74
C GLY A 356 -12.63 14.69 3.88
N VAL A 357 -11.87 13.63 3.60
CA VAL A 357 -11.24 12.81 4.65
C VAL A 357 -10.06 13.56 5.23
N ARG A 358 -9.95 13.56 6.57
CA ARG A 358 -8.84 14.18 7.29
C ARG A 358 -8.16 13.14 8.17
N LEU A 359 -6.82 13.21 8.22
CA LEU A 359 -6.03 12.42 9.15
C LEU A 359 -6.14 13.05 10.54
N ILE A 360 -6.59 12.29 11.53
CA ILE A 360 -6.55 12.70 12.93
C ILE A 360 -5.15 12.48 13.49
N GLY A 361 -4.61 11.27 13.31
CA GLY A 361 -3.30 10.92 13.83
C GLY A 361 -2.85 9.51 13.45
N LEU A 362 -1.58 9.24 13.75
CA LEU A 362 -0.91 7.97 13.60
C LEU A 362 -0.24 7.63 14.93
N GLN A 363 -0.40 6.39 15.40
CA GLN A 363 0.24 5.93 16.64
C GLN A 363 0.75 4.51 16.48
N GLU A 364 1.97 4.23 16.96
CA GLU A 364 2.50 2.86 17.03
C GLU A 364 1.64 2.04 18.01
N SER A 365 0.93 1.05 17.47
CA SER A 365 -0.01 0.21 18.21
C SER A 365 -0.37 -1.01 17.36
N ASN A 366 -0.49 -2.16 18.02
CA ASN A 366 -0.89 -3.40 17.35
C ASN A 366 -2.42 -3.58 17.29
N LEU A 367 -3.20 -2.74 17.99
CA LEU A 367 -4.67 -2.84 18.05
C LEU A 367 -5.17 -4.27 18.37
N HIS A 368 -4.55 -4.95 19.34
CA HIS A 368 -4.89 -6.34 19.71
C HIS A 368 -5.64 -6.47 21.05
N SER A 369 -5.78 -5.39 21.80
CA SER A 369 -6.45 -5.39 23.10
C SER A 369 -7.31 -4.14 23.31
N MET A 370 -8.25 -4.22 24.25
CA MET A 370 -9.07 -3.08 24.65
C MET A 370 -8.22 -1.86 25.06
N ASN A 371 -7.12 -2.08 25.78
CA ASN A 371 -6.22 -1.00 26.19
C ASN A 371 -5.50 -0.36 25.00
N ASP A 372 -5.17 -1.14 23.97
CA ASP A 372 -4.56 -0.62 22.74
C ASP A 372 -5.54 0.28 21.99
N TYR A 373 -6.82 -0.13 21.90
CA TYR A 373 -7.87 0.69 21.29
C TYR A 373 -8.15 1.97 22.10
N ILE A 374 -8.27 1.88 23.43
CA ILE A 374 -8.43 3.07 24.28
C ILE A 374 -7.24 4.02 24.10
N ARG A 375 -6.01 3.50 24.00
CA ARG A 375 -4.81 4.30 23.74
C ARG A 375 -4.87 4.99 22.38
N ALA A 376 -5.26 4.27 21.33
CA ALA A 376 -5.41 4.83 20.00
C ALA A 376 -6.50 5.91 19.93
N LEU A 377 -7.62 5.70 20.63
CA LEU A 377 -8.69 6.69 20.74
C LEU A 377 -8.27 7.98 21.44
N LYS A 378 -7.18 7.97 22.24
CA LYS A 378 -6.62 9.21 22.80
C LYS A 378 -6.27 10.24 21.73
N MET A 379 -5.94 9.81 20.51
CA MET A 379 -5.71 10.75 19.40
C MET A 379 -6.94 11.65 19.12
N ILE A 380 -8.15 11.10 19.27
CA ILE A 380 -9.41 11.84 19.14
C ILE A 380 -9.71 12.57 20.44
N LEU A 381 -9.61 11.89 21.59
CA LEU A 381 -9.96 12.46 22.90
C LEU A 381 -9.09 13.66 23.29
N ASP A 382 -7.80 13.65 22.93
CA ASP A 382 -6.89 14.77 23.20
C ASP A 382 -7.25 16.01 22.38
N ILE A 383 -7.88 15.84 21.21
CA ILE A 383 -8.44 16.92 20.41
C ILE A 383 -9.78 17.37 21.00
N ASP A 384 -10.60 16.43 21.45
CA ASP A 384 -11.89 16.71 22.09
C ASP A 384 -11.77 17.58 23.34
N LYS A 385 -10.72 17.42 24.15
CA LYS A 385 -10.47 18.25 25.34
C LYS A 385 -10.53 19.76 25.10
N ASP A 386 -10.15 20.23 23.90
CA ASP A 386 -10.18 21.66 23.57
C ASP A 386 -11.41 22.06 22.73
N THR A 387 -12.07 21.08 22.11
CA THR A 387 -13.11 21.33 21.09
C THR A 387 -14.51 20.99 21.58
N GLU A 388 -14.64 20.14 22.61
CA GLU A 388 -15.88 19.58 23.16
C GLU A 388 -16.84 19.03 22.09
N HIS A 389 -16.32 18.58 20.95
CA HIS A 389 -17.12 18.17 19.80
C HIS A 389 -17.77 16.79 19.99
N LEU A 390 -17.31 15.99 20.94
CA LEU A 390 -17.91 14.71 21.32
C LEU A 390 -18.90 14.85 22.48
N ARG A 391 -18.95 16.00 23.16
CA ARG A 391 -19.75 16.19 24.38
C ARG A 391 -21.24 16.00 24.09
N ASN A 392 -21.84 14.99 24.72
CA ASN A 392 -23.24 14.58 24.51
C ASN A 392 -23.59 14.25 23.05
N LYS A 393 -22.60 14.02 22.19
CA LYS A 393 -22.77 13.75 20.76
C LYS A 393 -22.28 12.35 20.40
N VAL A 394 -22.90 11.77 19.38
CA VAL A 394 -22.57 10.47 18.83
C VAL A 394 -21.44 10.60 17.80
N ALA A 395 -20.45 9.72 17.91
CA ALA A 395 -19.34 9.57 16.98
C ALA A 395 -19.28 8.13 16.45
N PRO A 396 -19.86 7.85 15.27
CA PRO A 396 -19.70 6.57 14.61
C PRO A 396 -18.22 6.27 14.39
N LEU A 397 -17.79 5.08 14.78
CA LEU A 397 -16.42 4.61 14.65
C LEU A 397 -16.41 3.29 13.89
N VAL A 398 -15.97 3.35 12.64
CA VAL A 398 -15.77 2.17 11.81
C VAL A 398 -14.48 1.50 12.26
N ALA A 399 -14.59 0.23 12.65
CA ALA A 399 -13.45 -0.60 13.01
C ALA A 399 -13.79 -2.06 12.71
N ASP A 400 -12.87 -2.77 12.07
CA ASP A 400 -13.04 -4.18 11.77
C ASP A 400 -12.96 -5.04 13.02
N TRP A 401 -13.18 -6.35 12.88
CA TRP A 401 -12.89 -7.28 13.96
C TRP A 401 -11.37 -7.38 14.17
N PRO A 402 -10.85 -7.23 15.41
CA PRO A 402 -11.55 -7.22 16.70
C PRO A 402 -11.85 -5.83 17.27
N GLY A 403 -11.57 -4.74 16.55
CA GLY A 403 -11.79 -3.37 17.02
C GLY A 403 -13.21 -3.07 17.46
N GLN A 404 -14.21 -3.47 16.67
CA GLN A 404 -15.62 -3.33 17.09
C GLN A 404 -15.87 -3.99 18.47
N LEU A 405 -15.35 -5.20 18.69
CA LEU A 405 -15.50 -5.91 19.97
C LEU A 405 -14.84 -5.15 21.12
N PHE A 406 -13.59 -4.73 20.93
CA PHE A 406 -12.83 -4.11 22.00
C PHE A 406 -13.37 -2.73 22.39
N ILE A 407 -13.83 -1.95 21.42
CA ILE A 407 -14.49 -0.66 21.69
C ILE A 407 -15.84 -0.89 22.40
N ARG A 408 -16.64 -1.88 21.97
CA ARG A 408 -17.88 -2.27 22.68
C ARG A 408 -17.61 -2.71 24.12
N LYS A 409 -16.55 -3.49 24.33
CA LYS A 409 -16.11 -3.94 25.64
C LYS A 409 -15.69 -2.75 26.52
N ALA A 410 -15.04 -1.73 25.94
CA ALA A 410 -14.71 -0.51 26.66
C ALA A 410 -15.98 0.24 27.11
N ILE A 411 -16.93 0.47 26.19
CA ILE A 411 -18.22 1.12 26.52
C ILE A 411 -18.99 0.32 27.58
N THR A 412 -19.01 -1.02 27.48
CA THR A 412 -19.68 -1.87 28.46
C THR A 412 -19.05 -1.75 29.85
N ASN A 413 -17.72 -1.72 29.93
CA ASN A 413 -17.02 -1.54 31.20
C ASN A 413 -17.15 -0.12 31.75
N LEU A 414 -17.38 0.90 30.91
CA LEU A 414 -17.65 2.26 31.35
C LEU A 414 -18.98 2.36 32.15
N HIS A 415 -19.99 1.58 31.76
CA HIS A 415 -21.31 1.54 32.43
C HIS A 415 -21.42 0.54 33.58
N LYS A 416 -20.37 -0.25 33.85
CA LYS A 416 -20.36 -1.20 34.97
C LYS A 416 -19.91 -0.52 36.26
N ALA A 417 -20.72 -0.64 37.31
CA ALA A 417 -20.43 -0.07 38.63
C ALA A 417 -19.08 -0.55 39.22
N ASP A 418 -18.73 -1.83 39.05
CA ASP A 418 -17.52 -2.45 39.61
C ASP A 418 -16.40 -2.67 38.57
N SER A 419 -16.29 -1.80 37.57
CA SER A 419 -15.25 -1.94 36.54
C SER A 419 -13.85 -1.72 37.11
N GLN A 420 -12.93 -2.65 36.84
CA GLN A 420 -11.51 -2.54 37.18
C GLN A 420 -10.72 -1.64 36.21
N TYR A 421 -11.36 -1.17 35.13
CA TYR A 421 -10.71 -0.39 34.08
C TYR A 421 -11.01 1.11 34.25
N SER A 422 -9.97 1.94 34.20
CA SER A 422 -10.11 3.39 34.08
C SER A 422 -10.36 3.75 32.61
N ILE A 423 -11.62 4.03 32.28
CA ILE A 423 -12.07 4.34 30.92
C ILE A 423 -12.49 5.81 30.87
N PRO A 424 -11.99 6.61 29.92
CA PRO A 424 -12.43 8.00 29.75
C PRO A 424 -13.94 8.09 29.47
N ALA A 425 -14.62 9.06 30.08
CA ALA A 425 -16.07 9.21 29.95
C ALA A 425 -16.50 9.52 28.51
N GLU A 426 -15.64 10.19 27.75
CA GLU A 426 -15.80 10.55 26.35
C GLU A 426 -15.88 9.33 25.43
N ILE A 427 -15.42 8.15 25.88
CA ILE A 427 -15.62 6.89 25.15
C ILE A 427 -17.10 6.59 24.94
N ASN A 428 -17.98 7.11 25.81
CA ASN A 428 -19.43 6.97 25.68
C ASN A 428 -19.97 7.62 24.39
N SER A 429 -19.24 8.53 23.76
CA SER A 429 -19.65 9.15 22.50
C SER A 429 -19.52 8.20 21.30
N PHE A 430 -18.64 7.18 21.38
CA PHE A 430 -18.38 6.33 20.23
C PHE A 430 -19.46 5.27 20.01
N ILE A 431 -19.80 5.03 18.73
CA ILE A 431 -20.60 3.89 18.30
C ILE A 431 -19.77 3.01 17.37
N PRO A 432 -19.24 1.87 17.84
CA PRO A 432 -18.44 0.98 17.02
C PRO A 432 -19.30 0.22 15.99
N ILE A 433 -18.99 0.41 14.71
CA ILE A 433 -19.72 -0.12 13.55
C ILE A 433 -18.80 -1.05 12.75
N LEU A 434 -19.35 -2.21 12.35
CA LEU A 434 -18.72 -3.08 11.37
C LEU A 434 -19.14 -2.65 9.97
N GLY A 435 -18.17 -2.49 9.06
CA GLY A 435 -18.44 -2.08 7.70
C GLY A 435 -19.38 -3.08 6.96
N PRO A 436 -20.36 -2.61 6.16
CA PRO A 436 -21.26 -3.47 5.38
C PRO A 436 -20.54 -4.45 4.46
N LEU A 437 -19.40 -4.04 3.90
CA LEU A 437 -18.52 -4.91 3.13
C LEU A 437 -18.00 -6.08 3.98
N HIS A 438 -17.53 -5.82 5.20
CA HIS A 438 -17.02 -6.85 6.10
C HIS A 438 -18.12 -7.81 6.55
N VAL A 439 -19.34 -7.32 6.80
CA VAL A 439 -20.50 -8.19 7.04
C VAL A 439 -20.67 -9.17 5.88
N SER A 440 -20.57 -8.68 4.66
CA SER A 440 -20.74 -9.48 3.46
C SER A 440 -19.59 -10.46 3.20
N LEU A 441 -18.34 -10.07 3.44
CA LEU A 441 -17.19 -10.96 3.31
C LEU A 441 -17.21 -12.06 4.37
N ASN A 442 -17.45 -11.69 5.64
CA ASN A 442 -17.48 -12.62 6.76
C ASN A 442 -18.63 -13.62 6.63
N SER A 443 -19.82 -13.16 6.24
CA SER A 443 -20.97 -14.06 6.04
C SER A 443 -20.73 -15.05 4.91
N ARG A 444 -20.17 -14.64 3.77
CA ARG A 444 -19.80 -15.56 2.67
C ARG A 444 -18.76 -16.60 3.11
N GLU A 445 -17.74 -16.18 3.84
CA GLU A 445 -16.73 -17.11 4.38
C GLU A 445 -17.36 -18.11 5.37
N HIS A 446 -18.20 -17.62 6.29
CA HIS A 446 -18.88 -18.47 7.28
C HIS A 446 -19.80 -19.49 6.62
N VAL A 447 -20.61 -19.10 5.63
CA VAL A 447 -21.49 -20.03 4.91
C VAL A 447 -20.70 -21.16 4.27
N LEU A 448 -19.58 -20.83 3.61
CA LEU A 448 -18.72 -21.86 3.02
C LEU A 448 -18.13 -22.79 4.08
N ILE A 449 -17.66 -22.25 5.21
CA ILE A 449 -17.03 -23.05 6.28
C ILE A 449 -18.05 -23.98 6.94
N ILE A 450 -19.23 -23.47 7.30
CA ILE A 450 -20.29 -24.25 7.95
C ILE A 450 -20.76 -25.38 7.03
N TYR A 451 -21.02 -25.06 5.76
CA TYR A 451 -21.53 -26.01 4.76
C TYR A 451 -20.42 -26.58 3.86
N TYR A 452 -19.20 -26.71 4.39
CA TYR A 452 -18.03 -27.09 3.60
C TYR A 452 -18.21 -28.43 2.87
N THR A 453 -18.85 -29.41 3.51
CA THR A 453 -19.10 -30.73 2.93
C THR A 453 -20.00 -30.66 1.68
N PHE A 454 -21.02 -29.80 1.70
CA PHE A 454 -21.87 -29.52 0.55
C PHE A 454 -21.06 -28.88 -0.58
N PHE A 455 -20.33 -27.79 -0.29
CA PHE A 455 -19.55 -27.07 -1.29
C PHE A 455 -18.39 -27.89 -1.85
N GLN A 456 -17.81 -28.78 -1.05
CA GLN A 456 -16.80 -29.72 -1.51
C GLN A 456 -17.36 -30.70 -2.54
N LYS A 457 -18.56 -31.27 -2.29
CA LYS A 457 -19.24 -32.15 -3.26
C LYS A 457 -19.59 -31.40 -4.54
N LEU A 458 -20.11 -30.18 -4.43
CA LEU A 458 -20.39 -29.31 -5.58
C LEU A 458 -19.10 -29.04 -6.37
N PHE A 459 -18.04 -28.61 -5.70
CA PHE A 459 -16.75 -28.28 -6.32
C PHE A 459 -16.17 -29.47 -7.09
N HIS A 460 -16.16 -30.67 -6.50
CA HIS A 460 -15.67 -31.87 -7.19
C HIS A 460 -16.54 -32.29 -8.38
N THR A 461 -17.85 -32.00 -8.33
CA THR A 461 -18.78 -32.29 -9.42
C THR A 461 -18.55 -31.33 -10.59
N VAL A 462 -18.36 -30.04 -10.33
CA VAL A 462 -18.18 -29.01 -11.36
C VAL A 462 -16.77 -28.99 -11.93
N PHE A 463 -15.74 -29.05 -11.07
CA PHE A 463 -14.33 -28.85 -11.47
C PHE A 463 -13.52 -30.16 -11.57
N GLY A 464 -14.13 -31.30 -11.22
CA GLY A 464 -13.55 -32.63 -11.30
C GLY A 464 -12.96 -33.15 -9.99
N LYS A 465 -13.11 -34.47 -9.76
CA LYS A 465 -12.75 -35.17 -8.51
C LYS A 465 -11.28 -35.08 -8.10
N LYS A 466 -10.37 -34.77 -9.04
CA LYS A 466 -8.93 -34.63 -8.77
C LYS A 466 -8.54 -33.24 -8.24
N LYS A 467 -9.46 -32.26 -8.28
CA LYS A 467 -9.20 -30.90 -7.79
C LYS A 467 -9.50 -30.82 -6.30
N VAL A 468 -8.64 -30.14 -5.54
CA VAL A 468 -8.80 -29.96 -4.09
C VAL A 468 -9.39 -28.59 -3.80
N LEU A 469 -10.53 -28.57 -3.10
CA LEU A 469 -11.02 -27.36 -2.44
C LEU A 469 -10.20 -27.17 -1.15
N ALA A 470 -9.62 -25.98 -0.97
CA ALA A 470 -8.94 -25.64 0.27
C ALA A 470 -9.96 -25.44 1.39
N LYS A 471 -9.59 -25.75 2.65
CA LYS A 471 -10.46 -25.49 3.82
C LYS A 471 -10.83 -24.01 3.98
N LYS A 472 -9.92 -23.11 3.57
CA LYS A 472 -10.14 -21.67 3.47
C LYS A 472 -9.79 -21.19 2.06
N PRO A 473 -10.74 -21.24 1.11
CA PRO A 473 -10.52 -20.74 -0.24
C PRO A 473 -10.29 -19.23 -0.28
N LYS A 474 -9.68 -18.76 -1.37
CA LYS A 474 -9.59 -17.32 -1.64
C LYS A 474 -10.99 -16.71 -1.83
N PRO A 475 -11.22 -15.44 -1.44
CA PRO A 475 -12.54 -14.80 -1.50
C PRO A 475 -13.26 -14.94 -2.85
N TRP A 476 -12.55 -14.73 -3.97
CA TRP A 476 -13.15 -14.88 -5.31
C TRP A 476 -13.70 -16.29 -5.57
N ARG A 477 -13.08 -17.33 -5.01
CA ARG A 477 -13.53 -18.72 -5.16
C ARG A 477 -14.76 -19.00 -4.30
N ILE A 478 -14.84 -18.36 -3.13
CA ILE A 478 -16.03 -18.40 -2.26
C ILE A 478 -17.20 -17.80 -3.03
N ASN A 479 -17.03 -16.58 -3.55
CA ASN A 479 -18.06 -15.88 -4.33
C ASN A 479 -18.53 -16.73 -5.52
N LEU A 480 -17.60 -17.29 -6.30
CA LEU A 480 -17.94 -18.15 -7.43
C LEU A 480 -18.77 -19.37 -7.02
N LEU A 481 -18.42 -20.04 -5.92
CA LEU A 481 -19.15 -21.22 -5.46
C LEU A 481 -20.56 -20.88 -4.97
N LEU A 482 -20.71 -19.79 -4.23
CA LEU A 482 -22.02 -19.30 -3.78
C LEU A 482 -22.90 -18.92 -4.98
N ASP A 483 -22.35 -18.17 -5.94
CA ASP A 483 -23.07 -17.75 -7.15
C ASP A 483 -23.46 -18.93 -8.04
N LEU A 484 -22.55 -19.89 -8.27
CA LEU A 484 -22.87 -21.12 -9.01
C LEU A 484 -23.97 -21.93 -8.32
N THR A 485 -23.93 -22.01 -6.99
CA THR A 485 -24.94 -22.71 -6.21
C THR A 485 -26.29 -22.03 -6.36
N TYR A 486 -26.32 -20.71 -6.21
CA TYR A 486 -27.55 -19.92 -6.32
C TYR A 486 -28.17 -20.04 -7.72
N ASN A 487 -27.38 -19.83 -8.77
CA ASN A 487 -27.84 -19.95 -10.15
C ASN A 487 -28.30 -21.37 -10.49
N GLY A 488 -27.60 -22.39 -9.97
CA GLY A 488 -28.02 -23.78 -10.09
C GLY A 488 -29.36 -24.03 -9.41
N TRP A 489 -29.53 -23.55 -8.18
CA TRP A 489 -30.77 -23.66 -7.41
C TRP A 489 -31.94 -23.00 -8.13
N CYS A 490 -31.77 -21.77 -8.63
CA CYS A 490 -32.82 -21.04 -9.37
C CYS A 490 -33.40 -21.84 -10.54
N LYS A 491 -32.59 -22.69 -11.21
CA LYS A 491 -33.04 -23.52 -12.34
C LYS A 491 -33.91 -24.72 -11.92
N ILE A 492 -33.69 -25.27 -10.73
CA ILE A 492 -34.37 -26.50 -10.27
C ILE A 492 -35.35 -26.26 -9.11
N ARG A 493 -35.32 -25.07 -8.50
CA ARG A 493 -36.06 -24.73 -7.28
C ARG A 493 -37.52 -25.17 -7.34
N ASP A 494 -38.25 -24.71 -8.35
CA ASP A 494 -39.70 -24.90 -8.41
C ASP A 494 -40.05 -26.39 -8.57
N THR A 495 -39.25 -27.14 -9.34
CA THR A 495 -39.43 -28.60 -9.49
C THR A 495 -39.21 -29.34 -8.17
N ILE A 496 -38.17 -28.97 -7.41
CA ILE A 496 -37.86 -29.59 -6.12
C ILE A 496 -38.93 -29.25 -5.08
N LEU A 497 -39.31 -27.98 -4.96
CA LEU A 497 -40.31 -27.54 -3.98
C LEU A 497 -41.69 -28.15 -4.27
N ILE A 498 -42.11 -28.27 -5.53
CA ILE A 498 -43.37 -28.92 -5.89
C ILE A 498 -43.35 -30.41 -5.51
N LYS A 499 -42.25 -31.11 -5.81
CA LYS A 499 -42.16 -32.56 -5.61
C LYS A 499 -41.97 -32.97 -4.14
N PHE A 500 -41.15 -32.23 -3.40
CA PHE A 500 -40.71 -32.60 -2.06
C PHE A 500 -41.22 -31.67 -0.96
N GLY A 501 -41.59 -30.43 -1.26
CA GLY A 501 -42.03 -29.45 -0.26
C GLY A 501 -43.23 -29.91 0.60
N PRO A 502 -44.31 -30.45 0.01
CA PRO A 502 -45.48 -30.88 0.78
C PRO A 502 -45.24 -32.15 1.63
N THR A 503 -44.28 -32.99 1.23
CA THR A 503 -44.15 -34.37 1.72
C THR A 503 -42.89 -34.61 2.56
N CYS A 504 -41.79 -33.90 2.28
CA CYS A 504 -40.51 -34.10 2.94
C CYS A 504 -40.35 -33.16 4.13
N LYS A 505 -40.45 -33.72 5.34
CA LYS A 505 -40.20 -33.00 6.61
C LYS A 505 -38.83 -33.31 7.21
N ASP A 506 -37.99 -34.01 6.44
CA ASP A 506 -36.64 -34.39 6.87
C ASP A 506 -35.78 -33.15 7.17
N ILE A 507 -34.94 -33.27 8.21
CA ILE A 507 -34.13 -32.15 8.68
C ILE A 507 -33.02 -31.78 7.69
N GLU A 508 -32.40 -32.76 7.03
CA GLU A 508 -31.35 -32.51 6.03
C GLU A 508 -31.95 -31.82 4.80
N TYR A 509 -33.15 -32.24 4.38
CA TYR A 509 -33.90 -31.55 3.33
C TYR A 509 -34.18 -30.10 3.70
N ARG A 510 -34.71 -29.84 4.91
CA ARG A 510 -35.02 -28.47 5.37
C ARG A 510 -33.77 -27.60 5.46
N MET A 511 -32.66 -28.14 5.97
CA MET A 511 -31.38 -27.42 6.02
C MET A 511 -30.85 -27.11 4.62
N ALA A 512 -30.98 -28.03 3.66
CA ALA A 512 -30.59 -27.78 2.28
C ALA A 512 -31.46 -26.69 1.63
N ILE A 513 -32.78 -26.70 1.85
CA ILE A 513 -33.67 -25.65 1.37
C ILE A 513 -33.33 -24.30 2.01
N ASP A 514 -33.06 -24.28 3.32
CA ASP A 514 -32.69 -23.03 4.01
C ASP A 514 -31.37 -22.45 3.47
N LEU A 515 -30.35 -23.30 3.28
CA LEU A 515 -29.08 -22.90 2.67
C LEU A 515 -29.30 -22.27 1.28
N LEU A 516 -30.06 -22.95 0.43
CA LEU A 516 -30.22 -22.60 -0.99
C LEU A 516 -31.18 -21.44 -1.24
N ASP A 517 -32.29 -21.37 -0.49
CA ASP A 517 -33.38 -20.43 -0.71
C ASP A 517 -33.35 -19.21 0.22
N ASN A 518 -32.60 -19.29 1.33
CA ASN A 518 -32.42 -18.20 2.29
C ASN A 518 -30.98 -17.70 2.40
N VAL A 519 -30.07 -18.56 2.86
CA VAL A 519 -28.75 -18.13 3.36
C VAL A 519 -27.85 -17.63 2.22
N ILE A 520 -27.67 -18.44 1.17
CA ILE A 520 -26.83 -18.08 0.03
C ILE A 520 -27.30 -16.78 -0.64
N PRO A 521 -28.57 -16.62 -1.06
CA PRO A 521 -28.99 -15.39 -1.70
C PRO A 521 -28.88 -14.16 -0.79
N ALA A 522 -29.23 -14.26 0.49
CA ALA A 522 -29.09 -13.16 1.43
C ALA A 522 -27.63 -12.67 1.55
N THR A 523 -26.67 -13.60 1.67
CA THR A 523 -25.25 -13.25 1.78
C THR A 523 -24.63 -12.71 0.48
N LEU A 524 -25.13 -13.14 -0.67
CA LEU A 524 -24.76 -12.57 -1.97
C LEU A 524 -25.27 -11.13 -2.10
N ASP A 525 -26.54 -10.90 -1.78
CA ASP A 525 -27.25 -9.65 -2.05
C ASP A 525 -26.95 -8.54 -1.03
N ILE A 526 -26.66 -8.87 0.24
CA ILE A 526 -26.59 -7.90 1.35
C ILE A 526 -25.74 -6.66 1.03
N TYR A 527 -24.58 -6.86 0.41
CA TYR A 527 -23.72 -5.76 -0.01
C TYR A 527 -23.85 -5.48 -1.50
N ALA A 528 -23.80 -6.51 -2.34
CA ALA A 528 -23.70 -6.34 -3.79
C ALA A 528 -24.96 -5.70 -4.39
N ILE A 529 -26.11 -5.87 -3.76
CA ILE A 529 -27.39 -5.29 -4.19
C ILE A 529 -27.87 -4.30 -3.14
N LEU A 530 -28.25 -4.78 -1.95
CA LEU A 530 -29.06 -3.99 -1.01
C LEU A 530 -28.34 -2.75 -0.46
N PHE A 531 -27.06 -2.89 -0.08
CA PHE A 531 -26.28 -1.76 0.40
C PHE A 531 -25.95 -0.77 -0.73
N ARG A 532 -25.48 -1.28 -1.88
CA ARG A 532 -25.10 -0.43 -3.02
C ARG A 532 -26.27 0.29 -3.67
N SER A 533 -27.47 -0.28 -3.63
CA SER A 533 -28.69 0.36 -4.13
C SER A 533 -29.28 1.39 -3.16
N GLY A 534 -28.76 1.49 -1.92
CA GLY A 534 -29.33 2.34 -0.88
C GLY A 534 -30.66 1.82 -0.30
N SER A 535 -31.02 0.54 -0.53
CA SER A 535 -32.25 -0.09 -0.05
C SER A 535 -32.16 -0.39 1.46
N PHE A 536 -32.22 0.65 2.29
CA PHE A 536 -31.94 0.58 3.73
C PHE A 536 -32.84 -0.40 4.49
N ASN A 537 -34.15 -0.41 4.23
CA ASN A 537 -35.09 -1.27 4.95
C ASN A 537 -34.85 -2.75 4.62
N GLU A 538 -34.67 -3.08 3.35
CA GLU A 538 -34.37 -4.41 2.85
C GLU A 538 -32.99 -4.89 3.34
N TYR A 539 -32.01 -3.99 3.36
CA TYR A 539 -30.70 -4.22 3.96
C TYR A 539 -30.83 -4.60 5.44
N MET A 540 -31.55 -3.81 6.24
CA MET A 540 -31.76 -4.07 7.66
C MET A 540 -32.49 -5.40 7.90
N GLU A 541 -33.56 -5.69 7.16
CA GLU A 541 -34.26 -6.98 7.22
C GLU A 541 -33.29 -8.14 6.95
N THR A 542 -32.43 -7.99 5.95
CA THR A 542 -31.45 -9.01 5.55
C THR A 542 -30.33 -9.16 6.57
N ILE A 543 -29.89 -8.09 7.23
CA ILE A 543 -28.93 -8.17 8.36
C ILE A 543 -29.50 -9.02 9.48
N PHE A 544 -30.74 -8.76 9.91
CA PHE A 544 -31.37 -9.57 10.95
C PHE A 544 -31.51 -11.03 10.52
N ARG A 545 -31.88 -11.27 9.26
CA ARG A 545 -31.99 -12.63 8.71
C ARG A 545 -30.64 -13.37 8.72
N ILE A 546 -29.56 -12.72 8.25
CA ILE A 546 -28.19 -13.28 8.29
C ILE A 546 -27.75 -13.54 9.73
N TRP A 547 -28.06 -12.61 10.65
CA TRP A 547 -27.69 -12.76 12.05
C TRP A 547 -28.40 -13.93 12.73
N THR A 548 -29.68 -14.16 12.43
CA THR A 548 -30.42 -15.32 12.96
C THR A 548 -29.91 -16.67 12.46
N PHE A 549 -29.23 -16.72 11.32
CA PHE A 549 -28.62 -17.97 10.81
C PHE A 549 -27.27 -18.30 11.45
N ALA A 550 -26.60 -17.31 12.06
CA ALA A 550 -25.28 -17.45 12.65
C ALA A 550 -25.31 -17.64 14.18
N LEU A 551 -26.50 -17.55 14.78
CA LEU A 551 -26.81 -17.99 16.15
C LEU A 551 -27.27 -19.45 16.12
#